data_AF-A0A7Y8MRR1-F1
#
_entry.id   AF-A0A7Y8MRR1-F1
#
_cell.length_a   1.000
_cell.length_b   1.000
_cell.length_c   1.000
_cell.angle_alpha   90.00
_cell.angle_beta   90.00
_cell.angle_gamma   90.00
#
_symmetry.space_group_name_H-M   'P 1'
#
loop_
_entity.id
_entity.type
_entity.pdbx_description
1 polymer ?
#
loop_
_entity_poly.entity_id
_entity_poly.type
_entity_poly.pdbx_seq_one_letter_code
_entity_poly.pdbx_strand_id
1 'polypeptide(L)'
;MRRVTFSANTVSLEAPWIWLAAGWRDLWTTPGYSLGYGLLFVGGGLSISWGLYAAGLSSMIPAAAGGFALIAPVLAIGLYEISRRIERR
;
A
#
# COMPACT_ATOMS: atom_id res chain seq x y z
N MET A 1 -20.17 -36.36 -6.77
CA MET A 1 -19.59 -35.05 -7.15
C MET A 1 -20.38 -33.93 -6.45
N ARG A 2 -19.77 -33.18 -5.51
CA ARG A 2 -20.40 -31.97 -4.90
C ARG A 2 -20.22 -30.78 -5.85
N ARG A 3 -21.32 -30.11 -6.24
CA ARG A 3 -21.24 -28.81 -6.93
C ARG A 3 -20.79 -27.77 -5.92
N VAL A 4 -19.63 -27.15 -6.17
CA VAL A 4 -19.20 -25.95 -5.46
C VAL A 4 -19.93 -24.77 -6.11
N THR A 5 -20.92 -24.19 -5.44
CA THR A 5 -21.54 -22.93 -5.87
C THR A 5 -20.68 -21.76 -5.41
N PHE A 6 -19.95 -21.14 -6.34
CA PHE A 6 -19.20 -19.91 -6.09
C PHE A 6 -20.19 -18.74 -5.97
N SER A 7 -20.33 -18.18 -4.77
CA SER A 7 -21.01 -16.91 -4.56
C SER A 7 -19.97 -15.79 -4.58
N ALA A 8 -20.03 -14.93 -5.61
CA ALA A 8 -19.19 -13.74 -5.69
C ALA A 8 -20.01 -12.53 -5.24
N ASN A 9 -19.40 -11.64 -4.44
CA ASN A 9 -20.01 -10.35 -4.12
C ASN A 9 -20.07 -9.47 -5.38
N THR A 10 -21.17 -8.75 -5.56
CA THR A 10 -21.29 -7.73 -6.59
C THR A 10 -20.59 -6.46 -6.11
N VAL A 11 -19.66 -5.95 -6.92
CA VAL A 11 -18.92 -4.71 -6.63
C VAL A 11 -19.37 -3.67 -7.66
N SER A 12 -19.77 -2.50 -7.18
CA SER A 12 -20.15 -1.37 -8.04
C SER A 12 -18.93 -0.82 -8.80
N LEU A 13 -19.14 -0.23 -9.98
CA LEU A 13 -18.10 0.52 -10.70
C LEU A 13 -17.58 1.71 -9.91
N GLU A 14 -18.38 2.23 -8.98
CA GLU A 14 -18.01 3.35 -8.08
C GLU A 14 -17.15 2.91 -6.90
N ALA A 15 -16.99 1.60 -6.69
CA ALA A 15 -16.28 1.07 -5.52
C ALA A 15 -14.84 1.60 -5.37
N PRO A 16 -14.02 1.76 -6.44
CA PRO A 16 -12.68 2.31 -6.32
C PRO A 16 -12.67 3.72 -5.72
N TRP A 17 -13.63 4.57 -6.10
CA TRP A 17 -13.74 5.94 -5.58
C TRP A 17 -14.16 5.95 -4.12
N ILE A 18 -15.08 5.06 -3.75
CA ILE A 18 -15.52 4.88 -2.35
C ILE A 18 -14.34 4.43 -1.48
N TRP A 19 -13.55 3.45 -1.94
CA TRP A 19 -12.38 2.97 -1.21
C TRP A 19 -11.29 4.02 -1.08
N LEU A 20 -11.05 4.82 -2.12
CA LEU A 20 -10.07 5.91 -2.07
C LEU A 20 -10.49 6.99 -1.08
N ALA A 21 -11.77 7.39 -1.08
CA ALA A 21 -12.33 8.34 -0.12
C ALA A 21 -12.24 7.81 1.32
N ALA A 22 -12.50 6.52 1.52
CA ALA A 22 -12.35 5.87 2.82
C ALA A 22 -10.88 5.88 3.30
N GLY A 23 -9.94 5.50 2.43
CA GLY A 23 -8.51 5.54 2.74
C GLY A 23 -8.01 6.96 3.04
N TRP A 24 -8.54 7.97 2.35
CA TRP A 24 -8.25 9.37 2.65
C TRP A 24 -8.75 9.77 4.04
N ARG A 25 -9.98 9.36 4.39
CA ARG A 25 -10.51 9.57 5.74
C ARG A 25 -9.67 8.87 6.80
N ASP A 26 -9.22 7.64 6.56
CA ASP A 26 -8.40 6.87 7.50
C ASP A 26 -7.03 7.54 7.75
N LEU A 27 -6.42 8.10 6.70
CA LEU A 27 -5.19 8.88 6.79
C LEU A 27 -5.34 10.05 7.76
N TRP A 28 -6.46 10.77 7.71
CA TRP A 28 -6.73 11.92 8.59
C TRP A 28 -7.33 11.55 9.95
N THR A 29 -7.89 10.35 10.09
CA THR A 29 -8.41 9.85 11.38
C THR A 29 -7.29 9.46 12.33
N THR A 30 -6.21 8.86 11.80
CA THR A 30 -5.03 8.47 12.60
C THR A 30 -3.71 8.89 11.91
N PRO A 31 -3.46 10.19 11.73
CA PRO A 31 -2.35 10.68 10.90
C PRO A 31 -0.99 10.23 11.40
N GLY A 32 -0.77 10.11 12.71
CA GLY A 32 0.51 9.65 13.26
C GLY A 32 0.89 8.24 12.81
N TYR A 33 -0.05 7.30 12.89
CA TYR A 33 0.20 5.92 12.45
C TYR A 33 0.24 5.81 10.92
N SER A 34 -0.71 6.44 10.24
CA SER A 34 -0.84 6.37 8.79
C SER A 34 0.34 7.02 8.07
N LEU A 35 0.70 8.26 8.44
CA LEU A 35 1.85 8.96 7.84
C LEU A 35 3.18 8.38 8.32
N GLY A 36 3.30 8.00 9.59
CA GLY A 36 4.52 7.37 10.12
C GLY A 36 4.86 6.10 9.34
N TYR A 37 3.87 5.25 9.08
CA TYR A 37 4.06 4.04 8.30
C TYR A 37 4.43 4.33 6.84
N GLY A 38 3.76 5.29 6.20
CA GLY A 38 4.10 5.72 4.83
C GLY A 38 5.50 6.32 4.71
N LEU A 39 5.91 7.14 5.68
CA LEU A 39 7.21 7.80 5.72
C LEU A 39 8.37 6.80 5.78
N LEU A 40 8.20 5.64 6.42
CA LEU A 40 9.22 4.59 6.42
C LEU A 40 9.52 4.10 5.00
N PHE A 41 8.51 3.89 4.17
CA PHE A 41 8.70 3.44 2.79
C PHE A 41 9.18 4.55 1.86
N VAL A 42 8.67 5.78 2.04
CA VAL A 42 9.17 6.95 1.29
C VAL A 42 10.65 7.17 1.60
N GLY A 43 11.02 7.17 2.87
CA GLY A 43 12.41 7.33 3.31
C GLY A 43 13.31 6.19 2.81
N GLY A 44 12.85 4.94 2.92
CA GLY A 44 13.59 3.78 2.41
C GLY A 44 13.80 3.83 0.89
N GLY A 45 12.74 4.12 0.14
CA GLY A 45 12.80 4.26 -1.32
C GLY A 45 13.74 5.38 -1.75
N LEU A 46 13.60 6.58 -1.16
CA LEU A 46 14.49 7.71 -1.44
C LEU A 46 15.94 7.40 -1.09
N SER A 47 16.20 6.74 0.04
CA SER A 47 17.55 6.37 0.46
C SER A 47 18.20 5.39 -0.53
N ILE A 48 17.45 4.38 -0.99
CA ILE A 48 17.93 3.43 -2.00
C ILE A 48 18.15 4.14 -3.34
N SER A 49 17.20 4.93 -3.81
CA SER A 49 17.32 5.67 -5.08
C SER A 49 18.49 6.65 -5.06
N TRP A 50 18.66 7.39 -3.97
CA TRP A 50 19.78 8.30 -3.78
C TRP A 50 21.12 7.55 -3.74
N GLY A 51 21.19 6.43 -3.01
CA GLY A 51 22.39 5.58 -2.96
C GLY A 51 22.79 5.04 -4.34
N LEU A 52 21.81 4.57 -5.12
CA LEU A 52 22.05 4.12 -6.50
C LEU A 52 22.51 5.25 -7.41
N TYR A 53 21.89 6.43 -7.29
CA TYR A 53 22.30 7.60 -8.06
C TYR A 53 23.74 8.02 -7.72
N ALA A 54 24.07 8.14 -6.43
CA ALA A 54 25.40 8.51 -5.95
C ALA A 54 26.48 7.50 -6.36
N ALA A 55 26.11 6.22 -6.50
CA ALA A 55 27.00 5.15 -6.97
C ALA A 55 27.14 5.07 -8.50
N GLY A 56 26.46 5.94 -9.28
CA GLY A 56 26.46 5.88 -10.74
C GLY A 56 25.61 4.73 -11.32
N LEU A 57 24.77 4.11 -10.50
CA LEU A 57 23.90 2.96 -10.84
C LEU A 57 22.44 3.39 -11.07
N SER A 58 22.23 4.59 -11.62
CA SER A 58 20.88 5.13 -11.85
C SER A 58 19.99 4.24 -12.71
N SER A 59 20.58 3.46 -13.63
CA SER A 59 19.89 2.45 -14.44
C SER A 59 19.26 1.31 -13.62
N MET A 60 19.68 1.10 -12.37
CA MET A 60 19.12 0.08 -11.48
C MET A 60 17.93 0.59 -10.66
N ILE A 61 17.64 1.89 -10.67
CA ILE A 61 16.48 2.46 -9.94
C ILE A 61 15.17 1.80 -10.38
N PRO A 62 14.87 1.60 -11.68
CA PRO A 62 13.68 0.86 -12.11
C PRO A 62 13.66 -0.58 -11.61
N ALA A 63 14.82 -1.26 -11.56
CA ALA A 63 14.91 -2.63 -11.04
C ALA A 63 14.61 -2.69 -9.54
N ALA A 64 15.13 -1.74 -8.75
CA ALA A 64 14.83 -1.60 -7.33
C ALA A 64 13.34 -1.30 -7.09
N ALA A 65 12.74 -0.42 -7.90
CA ALA A 65 11.31 -0.15 -7.86
C ALA A 65 10.47 -1.40 -8.21
N GLY A 66 10.91 -2.19 -9.20
CA GLY A 66 10.30 -3.48 -9.53
C GLY A 66 10.38 -4.48 -8.37
N GLY A 67 11.55 -4.57 -7.71
CA GLY A 67 11.72 -5.40 -6.52
C GLY A 67 10.80 -4.96 -5.37
N PHE A 68 10.66 -3.65 -5.16
CA PHE A 68 9.70 -3.10 -4.21
C PHE A 68 8.27 -3.48 -4.55
N ALA A 69 7.85 -3.38 -5.82
CA ALA A 69 6.50 -3.73 -6.25
C ALA A 69 6.12 -5.20 -5.94
N LEU A 70 7.10 -6.11 -5.91
CA LEU A 70 6.89 -7.51 -5.54
C LEU A 70 6.60 -7.69 -4.04
N ILE A 71 7.24 -6.90 -3.17
CA ILE A 71 7.09 -7.01 -1.71
C ILE A 71 6.07 -6.04 -1.11
N ALA A 72 5.74 -4.96 -1.84
CA ALA A 72 4.83 -3.91 -1.41
C ALA A 72 3.45 -4.41 -0.95
N PRO A 73 2.82 -5.44 -1.56
CA PRO A 73 1.53 -5.94 -1.08
C PRO A 73 1.58 -6.48 0.35
N VAL A 74 2.68 -7.13 0.74
CA VAL A 74 2.88 -7.63 2.11
C VAL A 74 3.11 -6.46 3.06
N LEU A 75 3.88 -5.46 2.63
CA LEU A 75 4.13 -4.24 3.40
C LEU A 75 2.84 -3.42 3.60
N ALA A 76 1.93 -3.41 2.61
CA ALA A 76 0.66 -2.70 2.70
C ALA A 76 -0.29 -3.26 3.78
N ILE A 77 -0.06 -4.49 4.26
CA ILE A 77 -0.84 -5.11 5.35
C ILE A 77 -0.89 -4.23 6.59
N GLY A 78 0.19 -3.49 6.90
CA GLY A 78 0.20 -2.57 8.04
C GLY A 78 -0.81 -1.44 7.90
N LEU A 79 -0.99 -0.89 6.69
CA LEU A 79 -2.01 0.13 6.42
C LEU A 79 -3.42 -0.47 6.51
N TYR A 80 -3.64 -1.67 5.99
CA TYR A 80 -4.92 -2.36 6.11
C TYR A 80 -5.30 -2.64 7.56
N GLU A 81 -4.31 -2.95 8.40
CA GLU A 81 -4.53 -3.13 9.83
C GLU A 81 -4.96 -1.83 10.53
N ILE A 82 -4.39 -0.68 10.13
CA ILE A 82 -4.82 0.63 10.63
C ILE A 82 -6.29 0.87 10.26
N SER A 83 -6.65 0.72 8.98
CA SER A 83 -8.05 0.84 8.53
C SER A 83 -8.98 -0.11 9.27
N ARG A 84 -8.59 -1.38 9.45
CA ARG A 84 -9.37 -2.39 10.18
C ARG A 84 -9.61 -2.01 11.64
N ARG A 85 -8.64 -1.35 12.28
CA ARG A 85 -8.78 -0.86 13.66
C ARG A 85 -9.69 0.35 13.75
N ILE A 86 -9.64 1.25 12.76
CA ILE A 86 -10.55 2.39 12.67
C ILE A 86 -11.99 1.91 12.48
N GLU A 87 -12.22 0.94 11.59
CA GLU A 87 -13.56 0.40 11.31
C GLU A 87 -14.17 -0.35 12.50
N ARG A 88 -13.34 -0.99 13.33
CA ARG A 88 -13.80 -1.72 14.54
C ARG A 88 -14.00 -0.82 15.76
N ARG A 89 -13.66 0.47 15.65
CA ARG A 89 -13.77 1.44 16.74
C ARG A 89 -15.13 2.13 16.71
#